data_AF-A0A397S393-F1
#
_entry.id   AF-A0A397S393-F1
#
_cell.length_a   1.000
_cell.length_b   1.000
_cell.length_c   1.000
_cell.angle_alpha   90.00
_cell.angle_beta   90.00
_cell.angle_gamma   90.00
#
_symmetry.space_group_name_H-M   'P 1'
#
loop_
_entity.id
_entity.type
_entity.pdbx_description
1 polymer ?
#
loop_
_entity_poly.entity_id
_entity_poly.type
_entity_poly.pdbx_seq_one_letter_code
_entity_poly.pdbx_strand_id
1 'polypeptide(L)'
;LTTQIFIENANQYRTLSITSTRTALDILNYFRSNKIIADSESWTLFEVINEFGLERPLRDWEYVATVIGNWELNKQNAIGFNNAVPPMFGSLHLEIKKNKWQKRHVFIRDGSVYHCKDAKVTEYIFFFIFALKSQDKIAMFENPDDYVRYLCADHLDKMKDWVLSLRAAKVN
;
A
#
# COMPACT_ATOMS: atom_id res chain seq x y z
N LEU A 1 8.27 -9.70 -21.00
CA LEU A 1 9.31 -9.44 -19.97
C LEU A 1 9.37 -10.65 -19.05
N THR A 2 10.56 -11.11 -18.68
CA THR A 2 10.71 -12.15 -17.63
C THR A 2 11.06 -11.49 -16.31
N THR A 3 10.32 -11.80 -15.24
CA THR A 3 10.57 -11.22 -13.91
C THR A 3 10.40 -12.25 -12.79
N GLN A 4 10.96 -11.96 -11.62
CA GLN A 4 10.73 -12.72 -10.40
C GLN A 4 9.51 -12.15 -9.66
N ILE A 5 8.63 -13.04 -9.23
CA ILE A 5 7.49 -12.72 -8.38
C ILE A 5 7.70 -13.38 -7.02
N PHE A 6 7.89 -12.56 -6.00
CA PHE A 6 8.14 -12.99 -4.63
C PHE A 6 6.84 -13.42 -3.94
N ILE A 7 6.94 -14.25 -2.92
CA ILE A 7 5.83 -14.81 -2.15
C ILE A 7 6.21 -14.76 -0.68
N GLU A 8 5.30 -14.31 0.18
CA GLU A 8 5.44 -14.26 1.65
C GLU A 8 6.76 -13.67 2.14
N ASN A 9 6.83 -12.35 2.25
CA ASN A 9 8.01 -11.63 2.74
C ASN A 9 9.31 -12.01 2.00
N ALA A 10 9.21 -12.35 0.72
CA ALA A 10 10.31 -12.77 -0.15
C ALA A 10 11.03 -14.08 0.23
N ASN A 11 10.41 -14.93 1.05
CA ASN A 11 10.97 -16.24 1.38
C ASN A 11 10.97 -17.22 0.20
N GLN A 12 10.06 -17.02 -0.76
CA GLN A 12 9.96 -17.82 -1.97
C GLN A 12 9.74 -16.91 -3.18
N TYR A 13 10.17 -17.34 -4.36
CA TYR A 13 9.82 -16.66 -5.61
C TYR A 13 9.51 -17.65 -6.74
N ARG A 14 8.90 -17.14 -7.80
CA ARG A 14 8.73 -17.80 -9.09
C ARG A 14 9.12 -16.86 -10.22
N THR A 15 9.88 -17.37 -11.17
CA THR A 15 10.22 -16.63 -12.39
C THR A 15 9.13 -16.84 -13.42
N LEU A 16 8.62 -15.77 -14.00
CA LEU A 16 7.49 -15.81 -14.93
C LEU A 16 7.76 -14.92 -16.14
N SER A 17 7.45 -15.45 -17.34
CA SER A 17 7.38 -14.63 -18.55
C SER A 17 6.02 -13.94 -18.61
N ILE A 18 6.03 -12.62 -18.45
CA ILE A 18 4.86 -11.76 -18.45
C ILE A 18 4.70 -11.14 -19.83
N THR A 19 3.53 -11.37 -20.45
CA THR A 19 3.10 -10.71 -21.68
C THR A 19 2.58 -9.30 -21.37
N SER A 20 2.55 -8.42 -22.38
CA SER A 20 2.04 -7.05 -22.22
C SER A 20 0.57 -6.97 -21.79
N THR A 21 -0.19 -8.05 -21.99
CA THR A 21 -1.63 -8.14 -21.71
C THR A 21 -1.98 -8.76 -20.37
N ARG A 22 -1.02 -9.34 -19.63
CA ARG A 22 -1.32 -10.00 -18.35
C ARG A 22 -1.55 -8.97 -17.24
N THR A 23 -2.74 -9.03 -16.66
CA THR A 23 -3.17 -8.23 -15.52
C THR A 23 -2.68 -8.81 -14.19
N ALA A 24 -2.78 -8.04 -13.11
CA ALA A 24 -2.51 -8.54 -11.76
C ALA A 24 -3.41 -9.72 -11.40
N LEU A 25 -4.68 -9.70 -11.82
CA LEU A 25 -5.62 -10.79 -11.63
C LEU A 25 -5.21 -12.06 -12.41
N ASP A 26 -4.73 -11.92 -13.64
CA ASP A 26 -4.24 -13.08 -14.42
C ASP A 26 -3.06 -13.77 -13.73
N ILE A 27 -2.14 -12.97 -13.18
CA ILE A 27 -0.99 -13.50 -12.43
C ILE A 27 -1.48 -14.16 -11.14
N LEU A 28 -2.37 -13.52 -10.38
CA LEU A 28 -2.96 -14.10 -9.18
C LEU A 28 -3.62 -15.46 -9.46
N ASN A 29 -4.45 -15.54 -10.49
CA ASN A 29 -5.15 -16.76 -10.89
C ASN A 29 -4.20 -17.85 -11.39
N TYR A 30 -3.09 -17.47 -12.06
CA TYR A 30 -2.04 -18.41 -12.42
C TYR A 30 -1.43 -19.07 -11.17
N PHE A 31 -1.08 -18.30 -10.14
CA PHE A 31 -0.48 -18.86 -8.92
C PHE A 31 -1.47 -19.74 -8.13
N ARG A 32 -2.75 -19.34 -8.07
CA ARG A 32 -3.82 -20.15 -7.46
C ARG A 32 -4.02 -21.48 -8.19
N SER A 33 -4.16 -21.44 -9.52
CA SER A 33 -4.42 -22.63 -10.35
C SER A 33 -3.26 -23.64 -10.28
N ASN A 34 -2.02 -23.14 -10.13
CA ASN A 34 -0.84 -23.99 -9.95
C ASN A 34 -0.58 -24.41 -8.50
N LYS A 35 -1.49 -24.09 -7.57
CA LYS A 35 -1.39 -24.41 -6.13
C LYS A 35 -0.09 -23.88 -5.49
N ILE A 36 0.43 -22.77 -6.00
CA ILE A 36 1.63 -22.12 -5.47
C ILE A 36 1.27 -21.25 -4.26
N ILE A 37 0.08 -20.65 -4.29
CA ILE A 37 -0.54 -19.92 -3.17
C ILE A 37 -1.89 -20.57 -2.85
N ALA A 38 -2.37 -20.41 -1.62
CA ALA A 38 -3.67 -20.90 -1.22
C ALA A 38 -4.80 -20.21 -2.02
N ASP A 39 -5.88 -20.95 -2.27
CA ASP A 39 -7.08 -20.41 -2.90
C ASP A 39 -7.90 -19.62 -1.87
N SER A 40 -7.38 -18.43 -1.55
CA SER A 40 -7.95 -17.48 -0.61
C SER A 40 -8.06 -16.11 -1.28
N GLU A 41 -9.14 -15.40 -0.98
CA GLU A 41 -9.32 -13.99 -1.37
C GLU A 41 -8.30 -13.06 -0.68
N SER A 42 -7.59 -13.56 0.33
CA SER A 42 -6.55 -12.79 1.01
C SER A 42 -5.34 -12.50 0.15
N TRP A 43 -5.12 -13.10 -1.03
CA TRP A 43 -3.88 -12.82 -1.77
C TRP A 43 -3.99 -11.57 -2.65
N THR A 44 -3.02 -10.67 -2.52
CA THR A 44 -2.88 -9.48 -3.36
C THR A 44 -1.46 -9.36 -3.90
N LEU A 45 -1.33 -8.92 -5.15
CA LEU A 45 -0.05 -8.63 -5.79
C LEU A 45 0.39 -7.21 -5.40
N PHE A 46 1.65 -7.03 -5.07
CA PHE A 46 2.25 -5.77 -4.64
C PHE A 46 3.40 -5.38 -5.54
N GLU A 47 3.58 -4.09 -5.75
CA GLU A 47 4.88 -3.52 -6.12
C GLU A 47 5.56 -3.00 -4.85
N VAL A 48 6.87 -3.20 -4.78
CA VAL A 48 7.75 -2.67 -3.74
C VAL A 48 8.70 -1.68 -4.41
N ILE A 49 8.64 -0.43 -3.97
CA ILE A 49 9.50 0.67 -4.40
C ILE A 49 10.57 0.86 -3.33
N ASN A 50 11.67 0.12 -3.50
CA ASN A 50 12.68 -0.05 -2.45
C ASN A 50 13.38 1.26 -2.06
N GLU A 51 13.57 2.17 -3.00
CA GLU A 51 14.21 3.47 -2.73
C GLU A 51 13.47 4.33 -1.71
N PHE A 52 12.15 4.14 -1.57
CA PHE A 52 11.32 4.88 -0.63
C PHE A 52 10.85 4.01 0.53
N GLY A 53 11.21 2.72 0.56
CA GLY A 53 10.66 1.76 1.52
C GLY A 53 9.13 1.64 1.43
N LEU A 54 8.58 1.87 0.23
CA LEU A 54 7.15 1.89 -0.03
C LEU A 54 6.71 0.62 -0.74
N GLU A 55 5.46 0.26 -0.55
CA GLU A 55 4.80 -0.78 -1.31
C GLU A 55 3.34 -0.45 -1.47
N ARG A 56 2.73 -0.90 -2.57
CA ARG A 56 1.31 -0.71 -2.82
C ARG A 56 0.69 -1.96 -3.45
N PRO A 57 -0.60 -2.22 -3.20
CA PRO A 57 -1.30 -3.24 -3.95
C PRO A 57 -1.41 -2.82 -5.41
N LEU A 58 -1.34 -3.81 -6.29
CA LEU A 58 -1.81 -3.68 -7.66
C LEU A 58 -3.31 -3.98 -7.67
N ARG A 59 -4.06 -3.14 -8.38
CA ARG A 59 -5.46 -3.39 -8.69
C ARG A 59 -5.54 -4.52 -9.71
N ASP A 60 -6.64 -5.27 -9.68
CA ASP A 60 -6.80 -6.47 -10.50
C ASP A 60 -6.61 -6.22 -11.99
N TRP A 61 -7.01 -5.04 -12.48
CA TRP A 61 -6.93 -4.65 -13.88
C TRP A 61 -5.59 -4.04 -14.30
N GLU A 62 -4.65 -3.83 -13.39
CA GLU A 62 -3.34 -3.26 -13.75
C GLU A 62 -2.51 -4.27 -14.55
N TYR A 63 -1.98 -3.83 -15.69
CA TYR A 63 -1.04 -4.63 -16.49
C TYR A 63 0.34 -4.64 -15.84
N VAL A 64 0.82 -5.84 -15.47
CA VAL A 64 2.07 -5.97 -14.70
C VAL A 64 3.30 -5.56 -15.52
N ALA A 65 3.28 -5.81 -16.83
CA ALA A 65 4.33 -5.34 -17.72
C ALA A 65 4.44 -3.80 -17.74
N THR A 66 3.31 -3.08 -17.70
CA THR A 66 3.27 -1.61 -17.64
C THR A 66 3.80 -1.11 -16.30
N VAL A 67 3.40 -1.76 -15.19
CA VAL A 67 3.90 -1.44 -13.85
C VAL A 67 5.42 -1.55 -13.79
N ILE A 68 5.99 -2.68 -14.23
CA ILE A 68 7.45 -2.88 -14.23
C ILE A 68 8.14 -1.94 -15.21
N GLY A 69 7.53 -1.66 -16.36
CA GLY A 69 8.06 -0.73 -17.36
C GLY A 69 8.19 0.72 -16.86
N ASN A 70 7.47 1.09 -15.79
CA ASN A 70 7.57 2.40 -15.16
C ASN A 70 8.70 2.51 -14.13
N TRP A 71 9.40 1.41 -13.83
CA TRP A 71 10.52 1.44 -12.89
C TRP A 71 11.77 2.07 -13.54
N GLU A 72 12.53 2.82 -12.74
CA GLU A 72 13.82 3.34 -13.20
C GLU A 72 14.87 2.23 -13.30
N LEU A 73 15.69 2.27 -14.36
CA LEU A 73 16.62 1.21 -14.80
C LEU A 73 17.69 0.75 -13.79
N ASN A 74 17.81 1.39 -12.62
CA ASN A 74 18.80 1.06 -11.58
C ASN A 74 18.18 0.86 -10.19
N LYS A 75 16.85 0.73 -10.09
CA LYS A 75 16.17 0.53 -8.81
C LYS A 75 15.88 -0.95 -8.62
N GLN A 76 16.12 -1.43 -7.40
CA GLN A 76 15.84 -2.81 -7.03
C GLN A 76 14.35 -3.00 -6.69
N ASN A 77 13.44 -2.49 -7.50
CA ASN A 77 12.01 -2.65 -7.26
C ASN A 77 11.60 -4.12 -7.46
N ALA A 78 10.56 -4.55 -6.76
CA ALA A 78 10.12 -5.94 -6.77
C ALA A 78 8.60 -6.06 -6.92
N ILE A 79 8.16 -7.20 -7.44
CA ILE A 79 6.75 -7.61 -7.47
C ILE A 79 6.60 -8.83 -6.55
N GLY A 80 5.58 -8.86 -5.70
CA GLY A 80 5.36 -10.02 -4.85
C GLY A 80 3.95 -10.14 -4.29
N PHE A 81 3.61 -11.32 -3.78
CA PHE A 81 2.37 -11.61 -3.10
C PHE A 81 2.48 -11.38 -1.60
N ASN A 82 1.46 -10.75 -1.04
CA ASN A 82 1.24 -10.73 0.40
C ASN A 82 -0.25 -10.98 0.72
N ASN A 83 -0.52 -11.43 1.93
CA ASN A 83 -1.87 -11.52 2.44
C ASN A 83 -2.43 -10.10 2.68
N ALA A 84 -3.50 -9.77 1.98
CA ALA A 84 -4.48 -8.76 2.32
C ALA A 84 -4.95 -9.00 3.75
N VAL A 85 -4.68 -8.03 4.59
CA VAL A 85 -5.30 -7.91 5.91
C VAL A 85 -6.62 -7.13 5.79
N PRO A 86 -7.58 -7.38 6.68
CA PRO A 86 -8.87 -6.67 6.67
C PRO A 86 -8.70 -5.15 6.71
N PRO A 87 -9.61 -4.37 6.10
CA PRO A 87 -9.58 -2.91 6.21
C PRO A 87 -9.54 -2.45 7.68
N MET A 88 -8.54 -1.65 8.03
CA MET A 88 -8.38 -1.12 9.39
C MET A 88 -9.27 0.09 9.62
N PHE A 89 -9.72 0.22 10.87
CA PHE A 89 -10.38 1.41 11.40
C PHE A 89 -9.89 1.69 12.83
N GLY A 90 -9.94 2.95 13.25
CA GLY A 90 -9.48 3.35 14.57
C GLY A 90 -8.87 4.74 14.60
N SER A 91 -8.50 5.20 15.80
CA SER A 91 -7.96 6.53 15.95
C SER A 91 -6.48 6.63 15.59
N LEU A 92 -6.15 7.58 14.72
CA LEU A 92 -4.80 8.03 14.38
C LEU A 92 -4.68 9.54 14.66
N HIS A 93 -3.47 10.07 14.81
CA HIS A 93 -3.28 11.52 14.75
C HIS A 93 -2.88 11.93 13.35
N LEU A 94 -3.67 12.82 12.75
CA LEU A 94 -3.43 13.39 11.43
C LEU A 94 -2.76 14.76 11.61
N GLU A 95 -1.66 14.99 10.89
CA GLU A 95 -1.04 16.31 10.83
C GLU A 95 -1.91 17.23 9.94
N ILE A 96 -2.51 18.25 10.55
CA ILE A 96 -3.40 19.20 9.85
C ILE A 96 -2.61 20.42 9.36
N LYS A 97 -1.56 20.80 10.08
CA LYS A 97 -0.55 21.80 9.71
C LYS A 97 0.77 21.34 10.29
N LYS A 98 1.89 21.85 9.78
CA LYS A 98 3.22 21.60 10.34
C LYS A 98 3.24 21.66 11.87
N ASN A 99 3.59 20.55 12.52
CA ASN A 99 3.63 20.34 13.96
C ASN A 99 2.29 20.49 14.70
N LYS A 100 1.16 20.50 14.00
CA LYS A 100 -0.21 20.56 14.57
C LYS A 100 -0.98 19.30 14.22
N TRP A 101 -1.09 18.43 15.21
CA TRP A 101 -1.72 17.13 15.10
C TRP A 101 -3.13 17.15 15.68
N GLN A 102 -4.05 16.39 15.08
CA GLN A 102 -5.36 16.15 15.66
C GLN A 102 -5.72 14.68 15.58
N LYS A 103 -6.27 14.14 16.68
CA LYS A 103 -6.85 12.81 16.69
C LYS A 103 -8.04 12.76 15.71
N ARG A 104 -8.06 11.70 14.91
CA ARG A 104 -9.09 11.41 13.93
C ARG A 104 -9.40 9.93 14.00
N HIS A 105 -10.68 9.58 13.98
CA HIS A 105 -11.06 8.21 13.68
C HIS A 105 -10.90 8.03 12.17
N VAL A 106 -9.91 7.23 11.79
CA VAL A 106 -9.57 6.90 10.42
C VAL A 106 -10.16 5.54 10.11
N PHE A 107 -10.60 5.33 8.87
CA PHE A 107 -11.02 4.02 8.39
C PHE A 107 -10.71 3.89 6.91
N ILE A 108 -10.41 2.67 6.48
CA ILE A 108 -10.16 2.33 5.09
C ILE A 108 -11.46 1.84 4.49
N ARG A 109 -11.83 2.40 3.34
CA ARG A 109 -12.98 1.95 2.58
C ARG A 109 -12.67 2.14 1.09
N ASP A 110 -13.02 1.18 0.25
CA ASP A 110 -12.90 1.28 -1.21
C ASP A 110 -11.51 1.76 -1.68
N GLY A 111 -10.43 1.19 -1.13
CA GLY A 111 -9.03 1.55 -1.43
C GLY A 111 -8.61 2.97 -1.03
N SER A 112 -9.47 3.70 -0.32
CA SER A 112 -9.28 5.09 0.09
C SER A 112 -9.27 5.23 1.60
N VAL A 113 -8.57 6.24 2.09
CA VAL A 113 -8.47 6.54 3.51
C VAL A 113 -9.44 7.66 3.86
N TYR A 114 -10.39 7.36 4.73
CA TYR A 114 -11.37 8.31 5.24
C TYR A 114 -11.06 8.64 6.69
N HIS A 115 -11.48 9.82 7.14
CA HIS A 115 -11.36 10.19 8.54
C HIS A 115 -12.51 11.09 9.01
N CYS A 116 -12.95 10.93 10.26
CA CYS A 116 -13.91 11.82 10.91
C CYS A 116 -13.32 12.50 12.16
N LYS A 117 -13.93 13.61 12.57
CA LYS A 117 -13.41 14.50 13.61
C LYS A 117 -13.69 13.93 15.00
N ASP A 118 -12.64 13.57 15.73
CA ASP A 118 -12.71 13.32 17.17
C ASP A 118 -12.43 14.60 17.97
N ALA A 119 -12.88 14.62 19.23
CA ALA A 119 -12.65 15.73 20.16
C ALA A 119 -11.15 15.99 20.36
N LYS A 120 -10.81 17.26 20.66
CA LYS A 120 -9.43 17.73 20.81
C LYS A 120 -8.71 16.97 21.94
N VAL A 121 -7.56 16.39 21.64
CA VAL A 121 -6.62 15.83 22.63
C VAL A 121 -5.26 16.48 22.40
N THR A 122 -4.60 16.87 23.49
CA THR A 122 -3.28 17.51 23.49
C THR A 122 -2.37 16.70 24.40
N GLU A 123 -1.75 15.64 23.88
CA GLU A 123 -0.61 14.99 24.53
C GLU A 123 0.40 14.55 23.46
N TYR A 124 1.68 14.82 23.74
CA TYR A 124 2.79 14.42 22.89
C TYR A 124 3.30 13.07 23.37
N ILE A 125 3.14 12.03 22.54
CA ILE A 125 3.63 10.67 22.78
C ILE A 125 4.49 10.30 21.57
N PHE A 126 5.54 9.49 21.77
CA PHE A 126 6.37 8.98 20.69
C PHE A 126 5.49 8.32 19.61
N PHE A 127 5.49 8.93 18.42
CA PHE A 127 4.56 8.60 17.36
C PHE A 127 5.19 7.61 16.37
N PHE A 128 4.51 6.50 16.13
CA PHE A 128 4.81 5.62 15.01
C PHE A 128 4.13 6.20 13.76
N ILE A 129 4.91 6.95 12.98
CA ILE A 129 4.42 7.78 11.87
C ILE A 129 4.51 7.01 10.55
N PHE A 130 3.46 7.12 9.73
CA PHE A 130 3.47 6.75 8.32
C PHE A 130 2.85 7.86 7.48
N ALA A 131 3.10 7.87 6.17
CA ALA A 131 2.64 8.92 5.28
C ALA A 131 1.83 8.35 4.11
N LEU A 132 0.82 9.11 3.68
CA LEU A 132 0.09 8.89 2.44
C LEU A 132 0.43 10.02 1.49
N LYS A 133 0.95 9.68 0.31
CA LYS A 133 1.37 10.64 -0.71
C LYS A 133 0.50 10.47 -1.95
N SER A 134 0.01 11.56 -2.54
CA SER A 134 -0.79 11.50 -3.76
C SER A 134 0.03 10.99 -4.96
N GLN A 135 -0.60 10.22 -5.85
CA GLN A 135 0.03 9.82 -7.12
C GLN A 135 0.12 10.96 -8.14
N ASP A 136 -0.70 12.00 -7.98
CA ASP A 136 -0.71 13.17 -8.87
C ASP A 136 0.53 14.07 -8.67
N LYS A 137 0.76 14.98 -9.62
CA LYS A 137 1.84 15.96 -9.49
C LYS A 137 1.49 16.98 -8.41
N ILE A 138 2.44 17.34 -7.55
CA ILE A 138 2.25 18.37 -6.50
C ILE A 138 1.71 19.70 -7.04
N ALA A 139 2.05 20.05 -8.28
CA ALA A 139 1.56 21.25 -8.96
C ALA A 139 0.03 21.26 -9.20
N MET A 140 -0.65 20.11 -9.05
CA MET A 140 -2.11 20.01 -9.14
C MET A 140 -2.82 20.32 -7.82
N PHE A 141 -2.09 20.54 -6.73
CA PHE A 141 -2.64 20.82 -5.41
C PHE A 141 -2.62 22.32 -5.12
N GLU A 142 -3.77 22.88 -4.77
CA GLU A 142 -3.87 24.28 -4.31
C GLU A 142 -3.08 24.50 -3.02
N ASN A 143 -3.04 23.49 -2.15
CA ASN A 143 -2.27 23.50 -0.92
C ASN A 143 -1.19 22.40 -0.95
N PRO A 144 0.11 22.74 -0.92
CA PRO A 144 1.20 21.77 -0.86
C PRO A 144 1.12 20.80 0.33
N ASP A 145 0.50 21.20 1.45
CA ASP A 145 0.31 20.35 2.64
C ASP A 145 -0.72 19.23 2.43
N ASP A 146 -1.47 19.25 1.31
CA ASP A 146 -2.44 18.20 0.97
C ASP A 146 -1.82 17.09 0.09
N TYR A 147 -0.62 17.34 -0.45
CA TYR A 147 0.11 16.39 -1.30
C TYR A 147 0.62 15.17 -0.52
N VAL A 148 1.01 15.37 0.74
CA VAL A 148 1.43 14.33 1.67
C VAL A 148 0.69 14.52 2.99
N ARG A 149 0.03 13.48 3.46
CA ARG A 149 -0.62 13.44 4.78
C ARG A 149 0.18 12.52 5.70
N TYR A 150 0.56 13.04 6.87
CA TYR A 150 1.19 12.23 7.91
C TYR A 150 0.16 11.76 8.91
N LEU A 151 0.19 10.47 9.19
CA LEU A 151 -0.64 9.81 10.19
C LEU A 151 0.26 9.16 11.22
N CYS A 152 -0.21 9.08 12.47
CA CYS A 152 0.50 8.33 13.49
C CYS A 152 -0.40 7.42 14.31
N ALA A 153 0.18 6.29 14.71
CA ALA A 153 -0.39 5.37 15.68
C ALA A 153 0.28 5.57 17.06
N ASP A 154 -0.42 5.15 18.11
CA ASP A 154 0.02 5.13 19.51
C ASP A 154 0.94 3.94 19.83
N HIS A 155 0.92 2.89 18.99
CA HIS A 155 1.76 1.69 19.14
C HIS A 155 2.32 1.21 17.80
N LEU A 156 3.49 0.56 17.84
CA LEU A 156 4.18 0.04 16.65
C LEU A 156 3.32 -0.97 15.90
N ASP A 157 2.69 -1.90 16.62
CA ASP A 157 1.91 -2.96 16.00
C ASP A 157 0.66 -2.39 15.35
N LYS A 158 0.01 -1.40 15.98
CA LYS A 158 -1.09 -0.67 15.36
C LYS A 158 -0.64 0.07 14.09
N MET A 159 0.53 0.70 14.09
CA MET A 159 1.09 1.30 12.87
C MET A 159 1.30 0.25 11.78
N LYS A 160 1.88 -0.90 12.13
CA LYS A 160 2.10 -2.01 11.20
C LYS A 160 0.78 -2.52 10.64
N ASP A 161 -0.23 -2.72 11.47
CA ASP A 161 -1.56 -3.16 11.05
C ASP A 161 -2.20 -2.15 10.09
N TRP A 162 -2.07 -0.85 10.37
CA TRP A 162 -2.52 0.22 9.48
C TRP A 162 -1.78 0.18 8.14
N VAL A 163 -0.45 0.09 8.14
CA VAL A 163 0.35 0.01 6.91
C VAL A 163 -0.03 -1.24 6.12
N LEU A 164 -0.14 -2.40 6.76
CA LEU A 164 -0.56 -3.66 6.13
C LEU A 164 -1.98 -3.57 5.55
N SER A 165 -2.87 -2.83 6.19
CA SER A 165 -4.26 -2.71 5.73
C SER A 165 -4.45 -1.68 4.64
N LEU A 166 -3.66 -0.60 4.67
CA LEU A 166 -3.53 0.34 3.55
C LEU A 166 -2.94 -0.36 2.33
N ARG A 167 -1.96 -1.23 2.55
CA ARG A 167 -1.43 -2.15 1.56
C ARG A 167 -2.50 -3.08 1.01
N ALA A 168 -3.38 -3.60 1.84
CA ALA A 168 -4.45 -4.49 1.40
C ALA A 168 -5.65 -3.77 0.76
N ALA A 169 -5.73 -2.45 0.89
CA ALA A 169 -6.85 -1.64 0.47
C ALA A 169 -6.95 -1.58 -1.06
N LYS A 170 -7.66 -2.56 -1.63
CA LYS A 170 -7.94 -2.64 -3.06
C LYS A 170 -9.15 -1.77 -3.43
N VAL A 171 -9.05 -1.07 -4.55
CA VAL A 171 -10.23 -0.60 -5.28
C VAL A 171 -10.60 -1.73 -6.23
N ASN A 172 -11.80 -2.29 -6.09
CA ASN A 172 -12.39 -3.21 -7.07
C ASN A 172 -12.99 -2.45 -8.24
#